data_AF-A0A9K3LK31-F1
#
_entry.id   AF-A0A9K3LK31-F1
#
_cell.length_a   1.000
_cell.length_b   1.000
_cell.length_c   1.000
_cell.angle_alpha   90.00
_cell.angle_beta   90.00
_cell.angle_gamma   90.00
#
_symmetry.space_group_name_H-M   'P 1'
#
loop_
_entity.id
_entity.type
_entity.pdbx_description
1 polymer ?
#
loop_
_entity_poly.entity_id
_entity_poly.type
_entity_poly.pdbx_seq_one_letter_code
_entity_poly.pdbx_strand_id
1 'polypeptide(L)'
;MRITRKSSIMTWWLCGMACDRLTATRKWSMPRQCLAFSRYSITSRRSCYRNHRMTAQIQSSSFTSDATEEEDDTIRDADDSSKSQSTNKARPPQKAHRLPPLQTPLDFPDWAYEPRDFFRFEILHQSAKSQARVGRIHTPHGTIDTPGYVAVATNAALKGVDFRHADQANQQLIFANTYHLLLHPGADLIAEAGGIHKFTNRLDRPFITDSGGFQVFSLAYGSVHEELSSKGELKRAGGKSRHYRNDLGKDAVKVSEEGAYFRSYRDGSKFLLTPESTVQAQKKIGADIIIPLDELPPYHIDRQVLVESVDRSHRWEARSLQEHLKNITQQAMYCVVHGGIDRELRTKSVEYLTSLPFDGYAIGGSLGNGKQELKELLDWMMPLFDEDSSTNRRGKPRHLLGIADEESIRNAVVRGIDTMDSCYPTRVARHGTILTMEGSIKIKSGKFARSFGAKLDERCNCTTCTHYDRAYLWHLFKANEPIAVSLAAQHNIQYMSDLMSDIRQEIMDDKI
;
A
#
# COMPACT_ATOMS: atom_id res chain seq x y z
N MET A 1 -4.27 -58.63 -34.67
CA MET A 1 -5.63 -58.10 -34.92
C MET A 1 -5.53 -56.86 -35.81
N ARG A 2 -6.59 -56.45 -36.52
CA ARG A 2 -6.59 -55.44 -37.63
C ARG A 2 -6.12 -54.04 -37.15
N ILE A 3 -5.22 -53.30 -37.82
CA ILE A 3 -5.34 -52.49 -39.08
C ILE A 3 -6.39 -51.37 -38.89
N THR A 4 -6.12 -50.04 -39.00
CA THR A 4 -5.58 -49.22 -40.13
C THR A 4 -4.91 -47.87 -39.74
N ARG A 5 -3.85 -47.44 -40.50
CA ARG A 5 -3.56 -46.11 -41.15
C ARG A 5 -3.63 -44.79 -40.31
N LYS A 6 -2.96 -43.66 -40.58
CA LYS A 6 -1.89 -43.07 -41.48
C LYS A 6 -1.66 -41.61 -40.95
N SER A 7 -0.74 -40.72 -41.36
CA SER A 7 0.62 -40.69 -41.98
C SER A 7 1.09 -39.22 -41.95
N SER A 8 2.30 -38.86 -41.50
CA SER A 8 3.51 -38.53 -42.31
C SER A 8 4.64 -38.08 -41.32
N ILE A 9 5.96 -38.00 -41.56
CA ILE A 9 6.81 -37.62 -42.72
C ILE A 9 6.82 -36.07 -42.94
N MET A 10 7.93 -35.30 -42.86
CA MET A 10 9.36 -35.60 -43.08
C MET A 10 10.37 -34.61 -42.41
N THR A 11 11.58 -35.12 -42.10
CA THR A 11 12.94 -34.50 -42.10
C THR A 11 13.36 -33.22 -41.32
N TRP A 12 14.55 -33.35 -40.72
CA TRP A 12 15.49 -32.33 -40.25
C TRP A 12 16.22 -31.59 -41.40
N TRP A 13 16.84 -30.44 -41.11
CA TRP A 13 18.26 -30.20 -41.45
C TRP A 13 18.93 -29.12 -40.58
N LEU A 14 20.26 -29.17 -40.46
CA LEU A 14 21.14 -28.34 -39.63
C LEU A 14 22.19 -27.65 -40.51
N CYS A 15 22.37 -26.33 -40.38
CA CYS A 15 23.59 -25.53 -40.62
C CYS A 15 23.22 -24.02 -40.63
N GLY A 16 24.10 -23.07 -40.36
CA GLY A 16 25.53 -23.19 -40.02
C GLY A 16 26.37 -22.08 -40.68
N MET A 17 26.61 -21.00 -39.93
CA MET A 17 27.71 -20.02 -40.07
C MET A 17 27.86 -19.06 -41.29
N ALA A 18 28.43 -17.90 -40.93
CA ALA A 18 29.39 -17.04 -41.65
C ALA A 18 28.90 -15.92 -42.62
N CYS A 19 29.19 -14.68 -42.18
CA CYS A 19 29.86 -13.57 -42.90
C CYS A 19 29.71 -13.42 -44.43
N ASP A 20 29.39 -12.21 -44.90
CA ASP A 20 30.47 -11.21 -45.10
C ASP A 20 30.00 -9.75 -45.32
N ARG A 21 30.94 -8.80 -45.21
CA ARG A 21 30.73 -7.37 -45.53
C ARG A 21 30.94 -7.11 -47.03
N LEU A 22 30.09 -6.29 -47.67
CA LEU A 22 30.48 -5.56 -48.88
C LEU A 22 29.92 -4.13 -48.92
N THR A 23 30.83 -3.16 -49.04
CA THR A 23 30.55 -1.74 -49.32
C THR A 23 30.76 -1.47 -50.80
N ALA A 24 29.77 -0.89 -51.51
CA ALA A 24 30.03 -0.20 -52.78
C ALA A 24 28.96 0.85 -53.14
N THR A 25 29.42 2.08 -53.30
CA THR A 25 28.77 3.24 -53.88
C THR A 25 28.09 3.02 -55.24
N ARG A 26 26.98 3.74 -55.51
CA ARG A 26 26.71 4.33 -56.85
C ARG A 26 25.89 5.62 -56.77
N LYS A 27 26.32 6.62 -57.54
CA LYS A 27 25.68 7.95 -57.68
C LYS A 27 24.50 7.86 -58.67
N TRP A 28 23.44 8.63 -58.42
CA TRP A 28 22.50 9.10 -59.44
C TRP A 28 22.18 10.59 -59.20
N SER A 29 21.96 11.34 -60.28
CA SER A 29 21.91 12.82 -60.28
C SER A 29 20.48 13.38 -60.32
N MET A 30 20.34 14.59 -59.76
CA MET A 30 19.13 15.45 -59.68
C MET A 30 18.38 15.70 -61.01
N PRO A 31 17.11 16.14 -60.95
CA PRO A 31 16.84 17.59 -61.03
C PRO A 31 16.20 18.23 -59.78
N ARG A 32 16.29 19.56 -59.71
CA ARG A 32 15.83 20.44 -58.61
C ARG A 32 14.32 20.67 -58.62
N GLN A 33 13.73 20.92 -57.45
CA GLN A 33 12.67 21.92 -57.25
C GLN A 33 12.72 22.53 -55.83
N CYS A 34 12.08 23.69 -55.64
CA CYS A 34 12.51 24.70 -54.66
C CYS A 34 11.97 24.54 -53.23
N LEU A 35 12.75 25.08 -52.27
CA LEU A 35 12.37 25.31 -50.88
C LEU A 35 11.34 26.44 -50.75
N ALA A 36 10.35 26.26 -49.87
CA ALA A 36 9.61 27.35 -49.25
C ALA A 36 9.44 27.07 -47.74
N PHE A 37 10.03 27.94 -46.91
CA PHE A 37 9.86 27.90 -45.45
C PHE A 37 8.47 28.44 -45.07
N SER A 38 7.87 27.86 -44.02
CA SER A 38 6.83 28.56 -43.25
C SER A 38 7.06 28.39 -41.76
N ARG A 39 7.27 29.51 -41.07
CA ARG A 39 7.22 29.61 -39.60
C ARG A 39 5.78 29.91 -39.22
N TYR A 40 5.24 29.24 -38.21
CA TYR A 40 4.04 29.72 -37.51
C TYR A 40 4.36 30.02 -36.04
N SER A 41 4.16 31.27 -35.65
CA SER A 41 4.24 31.75 -34.28
C SER A 41 2.91 31.56 -33.56
N ILE A 42 2.98 31.30 -32.26
CA ILE A 42 1.82 31.23 -31.38
C ILE A 42 1.37 32.65 -31.05
N THR A 43 0.11 33.00 -31.35
CA THR A 43 -0.61 34.09 -30.68
C THR A 43 -2.04 33.67 -30.35
N SER A 44 -2.55 34.19 -29.23
CA SER A 44 -3.81 33.78 -28.61
C SER A 44 -5.05 34.31 -29.32
N ARG A 45 -6.17 33.57 -29.24
CA ARG A 45 -7.51 34.15 -29.00
C ARG A 45 -8.51 33.13 -28.44
N ARG A 46 -9.38 33.60 -27.56
CA ARG A 46 -10.58 32.88 -27.05
C ARG A 46 -11.68 32.90 -28.11
N SER A 47 -12.47 31.83 -28.24
CA SER A 47 -13.94 31.92 -28.19
C SER A 47 -14.63 30.54 -28.16
N CYS A 48 -15.88 30.57 -27.68
CA CYS A 48 -16.89 29.52 -27.54
C CYS A 48 -16.88 28.33 -28.51
N TYR A 49 -17.19 27.14 -27.97
CA TYR A 49 -18.02 26.15 -28.66
C TYR A 49 -19.25 25.77 -27.81
N ARG A 50 -20.30 25.37 -28.51
CA ARG A 50 -21.71 25.39 -28.06
C ARG A 50 -22.23 23.95 -27.89
N ASN A 51 -23.08 23.72 -26.89
CA ASN A 51 -23.65 22.41 -26.59
C ASN A 51 -24.40 21.77 -27.77
N HIS A 52 -24.15 20.49 -28.02
CA HIS A 52 -25.10 19.59 -28.68
C HIS A 52 -25.65 18.59 -27.66
N ARG A 53 -26.95 18.70 -27.34
CA ARG A 53 -27.72 17.63 -26.72
C ARG A 53 -28.18 16.66 -27.81
N MET A 54 -27.99 15.36 -27.62
CA MET A 54 -28.79 14.35 -28.30
C MET A 54 -29.95 13.94 -27.40
N THR A 55 -31.15 13.92 -27.95
CA THR A 55 -32.39 13.43 -27.32
C THR A 55 -32.62 11.98 -27.74
N ALA A 56 -32.80 11.08 -26.76
CA ALA A 56 -33.36 9.76 -26.99
C ALA A 56 -34.79 9.71 -26.44
N GLN A 57 -35.73 9.20 -27.23
CA GLN A 57 -37.12 9.01 -26.82
C GLN A 57 -37.24 7.76 -25.94
N ILE A 58 -38.08 7.82 -24.90
CA ILE A 58 -38.58 6.65 -24.18
C ILE A 58 -40.10 6.72 -24.21
N GLN A 59 -40.74 5.63 -24.62
CA GLN A 59 -42.19 5.51 -24.69
C GLN A 59 -42.79 5.24 -23.30
N SER A 60 -44.01 5.72 -23.10
CA SER A 60 -44.80 5.57 -21.89
C SER A 60 -45.49 4.19 -21.80
N SER A 61 -45.61 3.69 -20.58
CA SER A 61 -46.75 2.87 -20.17
C SER A 61 -47.14 3.22 -18.73
N SER A 62 -48.44 3.44 -18.53
CA SER A 62 -49.06 3.92 -17.30
C SER A 62 -49.46 2.80 -16.34
N PHE A 63 -49.51 3.08 -15.03
CA PHE A 63 -50.55 2.56 -14.15
C PHE A 63 -50.81 3.52 -12.98
N THR A 64 -52.03 3.50 -12.45
CA THR A 64 -52.67 4.57 -11.64
C THR A 64 -53.18 4.07 -10.28
N SER A 65 -53.08 4.91 -9.24
CA SER A 65 -54.03 5.06 -8.09
C SER A 65 -53.41 6.08 -7.11
N ASP A 66 -53.92 7.30 -6.92
CA ASP A 66 -55.20 7.77 -6.34
C ASP A 66 -55.20 7.92 -4.80
N ALA A 67 -55.47 9.16 -4.38
CA ALA A 67 -55.85 9.75 -3.07
C ALA A 67 -55.06 11.08 -2.89
N THR A 68 -55.60 12.32 -2.93
CA THR A 68 -56.77 12.94 -2.23
C THR A 68 -56.66 12.80 -0.69
N GLU A 69 -57.00 13.73 0.21
CA GLU A 69 -57.48 15.15 0.27
C GLU A 69 -56.69 15.85 1.42
N GLU A 70 -56.62 17.18 1.68
CA GLU A 70 -57.18 18.42 1.11
C GLU A 70 -56.27 19.63 1.48
N GLU A 71 -56.69 20.89 1.23
CA GLU A 71 -56.07 22.15 1.74
C GLU A 71 -56.78 22.65 3.02
N ASP A 72 -56.13 23.47 3.86
CA ASP A 72 -56.71 24.79 4.22
C ASP A 72 -55.66 25.77 4.79
N ASP A 73 -55.83 27.05 4.50
CA ASP A 73 -54.91 28.15 4.74
C ASP A 73 -55.64 29.23 5.58
N THR A 74 -55.17 29.56 6.79
CA THR A 74 -55.70 30.74 7.52
C THR A 74 -54.62 31.57 8.19
N ILE A 75 -54.37 32.75 7.62
CA ILE A 75 -53.60 33.86 8.18
C ILE A 75 -54.49 34.68 9.11
N ARG A 76 -54.03 35.01 10.33
CA ARG A 76 -54.41 36.24 11.06
C ARG A 76 -53.25 36.78 11.91
N ASP A 77 -53.20 38.11 11.99
CA ASP A 77 -52.06 38.90 12.46
C ASP A 77 -52.00 39.22 13.97
N ALA A 78 -50.79 39.66 14.36
CA ALA A 78 -50.45 40.68 15.36
C ALA A 78 -50.36 40.35 16.87
N ASP A 79 -49.16 40.63 17.40
CA ASP A 79 -48.76 41.14 18.72
C ASP A 79 -49.54 40.75 20.00
N ASP A 80 -48.83 40.11 20.94
CA ASP A 80 -48.37 40.83 22.15
C ASP A 80 -47.13 40.17 22.79
N SER A 81 -46.36 41.01 23.47
CA SER A 81 -45.16 40.71 24.25
C SER A 81 -45.48 40.16 25.65
N SER A 82 -45.00 38.95 25.99
CA SER A 82 -44.76 38.61 27.40
C SER A 82 -43.69 37.52 27.58
N LYS A 83 -42.82 37.72 28.57
CA LYS A 83 -41.79 36.76 28.98
C LYS A 83 -42.43 35.69 29.88
N SER A 84 -42.30 34.41 29.54
CA SER A 84 -42.52 33.33 30.50
C SER A 84 -41.41 32.29 30.44
N GLN A 85 -41.14 31.64 31.58
CA GLN A 85 -39.88 30.95 31.84
C GLN A 85 -39.90 29.51 31.28
N SER A 86 -38.97 29.22 30.38
CA SER A 86 -38.68 27.85 29.94
C SER A 86 -38.13 27.04 31.11
N THR A 87 -38.90 26.06 31.59
CA THR A 87 -38.43 25.11 32.60
C THR A 87 -37.49 24.09 31.95
N ASN A 88 -36.23 24.09 32.37
CA ASN A 88 -35.24 23.10 31.93
C ASN A 88 -35.64 21.69 32.41
N LYS A 89 -36.44 20.98 31.61
CA LYS A 89 -36.61 19.53 31.75
C LYS A 89 -35.27 18.87 31.44
N ALA A 90 -34.58 18.41 32.48
CA ALA A 90 -33.35 17.67 32.36
C ALA A 90 -33.57 16.47 31.41
N ARG A 91 -32.78 16.43 30.33
CA ARG A 91 -32.78 15.30 29.39
C ARG A 91 -32.38 14.04 30.20
N PRO A 92 -33.14 12.93 30.12
CA PRO A 92 -32.80 11.73 30.88
C PRO A 92 -31.39 11.26 30.51
N PRO A 93 -30.60 10.73 31.45
CA PRO A 93 -29.25 10.27 31.17
C PRO A 93 -29.32 9.21 30.07
N GLN A 94 -28.59 9.46 28.98
CA GLN A 94 -28.45 8.47 27.92
C GLN A 94 -27.85 7.22 28.56
N LYS A 95 -28.52 6.07 28.39
CA LYS A 95 -27.96 4.77 28.82
C LYS A 95 -26.59 4.64 28.15
N ALA A 96 -25.53 4.55 28.95
CA ALA A 96 -24.20 4.29 28.44
C ALA A 96 -24.26 2.98 27.65
N HIS A 97 -24.06 3.06 26.33
CA HIS A 97 -23.96 1.88 25.49
C HIS A 97 -22.75 1.09 25.97
N ARG A 98 -22.98 -0.06 26.60
CA ARG A 98 -21.89 -0.99 26.91
C ARG A 98 -21.29 -1.45 25.60
N LEU A 99 -19.99 -1.21 25.43
CA LEU A 99 -19.21 -1.78 24.35
C LEU A 99 -19.22 -3.31 24.47
N PRO A 100 -19.13 -4.06 23.36
CA PRO A 100 -18.98 -5.50 23.42
C PRO A 100 -17.68 -5.87 24.17
N PRO A 101 -17.65 -7.00 24.90
CA PRO A 101 -16.43 -7.47 25.52
C PRO A 101 -15.37 -7.81 24.46
N LEU A 102 -14.10 -7.81 24.88
CA LEU A 102 -13.02 -8.39 24.07
C LEU A 102 -13.26 -9.89 23.90
N GLN A 103 -12.95 -10.40 22.71
CA GLN A 103 -13.08 -11.81 22.39
C GLN A 103 -11.85 -12.56 22.93
N THR A 104 -12.09 -13.72 23.52
CA THR A 104 -11.06 -14.55 24.16
C THR A 104 -10.62 -15.68 23.23
N PRO A 105 -9.50 -16.37 23.51
CA PRO A 105 -9.11 -17.54 22.72
C PRO A 105 -10.21 -18.62 22.60
N LEU A 106 -11.10 -18.71 23.59
CA LEU A 106 -12.24 -19.65 23.63
C LEU A 106 -13.40 -19.28 22.69
N ASP A 107 -13.43 -18.04 22.19
CA ASP A 107 -14.43 -17.58 21.20
C ASP A 107 -14.05 -17.95 19.75
N PHE A 108 -12.91 -18.65 19.59
CA PHE A 108 -12.40 -19.16 18.31
C PHE A 108 -12.32 -20.69 18.35
N PRO A 109 -12.63 -21.39 17.24
CA PRO A 109 -12.62 -22.84 17.23
C PRO A 109 -11.17 -23.39 17.22
N ASP A 110 -10.93 -24.52 17.88
CA ASP A 110 -9.58 -25.10 18.05
C ASP A 110 -8.81 -25.26 16.73
N TRP A 111 -9.48 -25.70 15.65
CA TRP A 111 -8.89 -25.86 14.32
C TRP A 111 -8.35 -24.55 13.72
N ALA A 112 -8.73 -23.38 14.25
CA ALA A 112 -8.19 -22.10 13.81
C ALA A 112 -6.72 -21.92 14.22
N TYR A 113 -6.28 -22.54 15.31
CA TYR A 113 -4.90 -22.47 15.82
C TYR A 113 -3.94 -23.44 15.14
N GLU A 114 -4.47 -24.45 14.44
CA GLU A 114 -3.68 -25.45 13.72
C GLU A 114 -2.98 -24.85 12.48
N PRO A 115 -1.80 -25.37 12.09
CA PRO A 115 -1.07 -24.92 10.91
C PRO A 115 -1.90 -24.96 9.61
N ARG A 116 -1.63 -24.03 8.69
CA ARG A 116 -2.28 -23.98 7.38
C ARG A 116 -1.44 -24.68 6.31
N ASP A 117 -2.07 -25.52 5.49
CA ASP A 117 -1.39 -26.15 4.34
C ASP A 117 -0.90 -25.13 3.29
N PHE A 118 -1.61 -24.00 3.17
CA PHE A 118 -1.36 -22.96 2.16
C PHE A 118 -0.42 -21.84 2.64
N PHE A 119 -0.11 -21.78 3.94
CA PHE A 119 0.70 -20.71 4.53
C PHE A 119 1.58 -21.23 5.67
N ARG A 120 2.90 -21.05 5.54
CA ARG A 120 3.88 -21.43 6.57
C ARG A 120 5.03 -20.44 6.62
N PHE A 121 5.47 -20.10 7.83
CA PHE A 121 6.78 -19.48 8.05
C PHE A 121 7.79 -20.52 8.53
N GLU A 122 8.95 -20.57 7.88
CA GLU A 122 10.05 -21.48 8.18
C GLU A 122 11.29 -20.64 8.54
N ILE A 123 11.78 -20.77 9.78
CA ILE A 123 13.02 -20.12 10.20
C ILE A 123 14.18 -21.04 9.80
N LEU A 124 15.06 -20.55 8.91
CA LEU A 124 16.22 -21.25 8.39
C LEU A 124 17.47 -21.02 9.25
N HIS A 125 17.64 -19.81 9.78
CA HIS A 125 18.72 -19.43 10.69
C HIS A 125 18.26 -18.31 11.62
N GLN A 126 18.82 -18.26 12.83
CA GLN A 126 18.71 -17.11 13.72
C GLN A 126 20.12 -16.70 14.15
N SER A 127 20.42 -15.40 14.09
CA SER A 127 21.74 -14.87 14.42
C SER A 127 22.16 -15.23 15.84
N ALA A 128 23.43 -15.60 16.01
CA ALA A 128 24.05 -15.75 17.33
C ALA A 128 24.32 -14.39 18.03
N LYS A 129 24.18 -13.26 17.33
CA LYS A 129 24.51 -11.90 17.82
C LYS A 129 23.30 -11.00 18.07
N SER A 130 22.15 -11.30 17.48
CA SER A 130 20.97 -10.44 17.56
C SER A 130 19.67 -11.24 17.42
N GLN A 131 18.54 -10.55 17.35
CA GLN A 131 17.25 -11.21 17.11
C GLN A 131 16.98 -11.41 15.61
N ALA A 132 17.95 -11.14 14.72
CA ALA A 132 17.79 -11.32 13.29
C ALA A 132 17.53 -12.78 12.91
N ARG A 133 16.62 -12.99 11.94
CA ARG A 133 16.23 -14.31 11.46
C ARG A 133 16.29 -14.34 9.94
N VAL A 134 16.80 -15.42 9.37
CA VAL A 134 16.59 -15.76 7.96
C VAL A 134 15.54 -16.85 7.91
N GLY A 135 14.55 -16.67 7.05
CA GLY A 135 13.45 -17.61 6.92
C GLY A 135 12.70 -17.48 5.61
N ARG A 136 11.68 -18.30 5.42
CA ARG A 136 10.80 -18.30 4.24
C ARG A 136 9.34 -18.26 4.65
N ILE A 137 8.60 -17.33 4.06
CA ILE A 137 7.14 -17.32 4.11
C ILE A 137 6.64 -17.98 2.82
N HIS A 138 6.00 -19.13 2.94
CA HIS A 138 5.32 -19.83 1.86
C HIS A 138 3.88 -19.34 1.76
N THR A 139 3.40 -19.07 0.55
CA THR A 139 2.03 -18.63 0.24
C THR A 139 1.52 -19.37 -1.00
N PRO A 140 0.21 -19.30 -1.34
CA PRO A 140 -0.34 -19.93 -2.54
C PRO A 140 0.36 -19.49 -3.84
N HIS A 141 0.74 -18.21 -3.93
CA HIS A 141 1.39 -17.64 -5.11
C HIS A 141 2.91 -17.43 -4.91
N GLY A 142 3.59 -18.26 -4.10
CA GLY A 142 5.05 -18.34 -4.11
C GLY A 142 5.72 -18.34 -2.74
N THR A 143 6.97 -17.89 -2.69
CA THR A 143 7.76 -17.86 -1.46
C THR A 143 8.52 -16.55 -1.35
N ILE A 144 8.60 -16.04 -0.12
CA ILE A 144 9.24 -14.79 0.26
C ILE A 144 10.41 -15.15 1.19
N ASP A 145 11.63 -14.84 0.78
CA ASP A 145 12.80 -14.95 1.63
C ASP A 145 12.86 -13.74 2.57
N THR A 146 13.15 -14.00 3.84
CA THR A 146 13.14 -13.00 4.93
C THR A 146 14.54 -12.86 5.55
N PRO A 147 14.94 -11.66 6.01
CA PRO A 147 14.27 -10.37 5.87
C PRO A 147 14.00 -9.96 4.41
N GLY A 148 12.83 -9.36 4.17
CA GLY A 148 12.33 -9.03 2.83
C GLY A 148 11.71 -7.63 2.73
N TYR A 149 12.06 -6.90 1.67
CA TYR A 149 11.48 -5.58 1.39
C TYR A 149 10.19 -5.73 0.56
N VAL A 150 9.17 -4.94 0.88
CA VAL A 150 7.85 -4.98 0.26
C VAL A 150 7.57 -3.65 -0.47
N ALA A 151 7.50 -3.71 -1.79
CA ALA A 151 7.21 -2.52 -2.60
C ALA A 151 5.71 -2.17 -2.59
N VAL A 152 5.40 -0.89 -2.33
CA VAL A 152 4.00 -0.40 -2.26
C VAL A 152 3.44 -0.01 -3.63
N ALA A 153 2.48 -0.79 -4.11
CA ALA A 153 1.72 -0.65 -5.34
C ALA A 153 0.32 -0.05 -5.07
N THR A 154 0.26 1.24 -4.77
CA THR A 154 -0.92 1.97 -4.24
C THR A 154 -2.26 1.65 -4.93
N ASN A 155 -2.31 1.47 -6.25
CA ASN A 155 -3.53 1.12 -7.00
C ASN A 155 -3.35 -0.21 -7.76
N ALA A 156 -2.77 -1.23 -7.09
CA ALA A 156 -2.24 -2.44 -7.74
C ALA A 156 -1.27 -2.13 -8.91
N ALA A 157 -0.52 -1.01 -8.78
CA ALA A 157 0.48 -0.57 -9.73
C ALA A 157 1.62 0.16 -9.00
N LEU A 158 2.88 -0.22 -9.30
CA LEU A 158 4.07 0.47 -8.79
C LEU A 158 4.28 1.80 -9.54
N LYS A 159 4.71 2.83 -8.81
CA LYS A 159 4.81 4.18 -9.36
C LYS A 159 6.09 4.35 -10.19
N GLY A 160 5.96 4.09 -11.50
CA GLY A 160 6.98 4.31 -12.52
C GLY A 160 7.54 3.03 -13.15
N VAL A 161 7.21 1.85 -12.61
CA VAL A 161 7.80 0.56 -13.00
C VAL A 161 6.69 -0.48 -13.09
N ASP A 162 6.75 -1.38 -14.07
CA ASP A 162 5.79 -2.49 -14.19
C ASP A 162 6.21 -3.68 -13.31
N PHE A 163 5.30 -4.63 -13.12
CA PHE A 163 5.61 -5.80 -12.28
C PHE A 163 6.71 -6.68 -12.89
N ARG A 164 6.80 -6.81 -14.21
CA ARG A 164 7.85 -7.61 -14.88
C ARG A 164 9.25 -7.14 -14.49
N HIS A 165 9.51 -5.84 -14.48
CA HIS A 165 10.81 -5.30 -14.05
C HIS A 165 11.01 -5.39 -12.52
N ALA A 166 9.94 -5.30 -11.73
CA ALA A 166 10.03 -5.50 -10.28
C ALA A 166 10.34 -6.98 -9.93
N ASP A 167 9.71 -7.92 -10.62
CA ASP A 167 9.92 -9.36 -10.43
C ASP A 167 11.30 -9.80 -10.98
N GLN A 168 11.79 -9.18 -12.06
CA GLN A 168 13.19 -9.29 -12.51
C GLN A 168 14.18 -8.78 -11.44
N ALA A 169 13.82 -7.72 -10.72
CA ALA A 169 14.55 -7.23 -9.55
C ALA A 169 14.29 -8.08 -8.28
N ASN A 170 13.79 -9.31 -8.42
CA ASN A 170 13.42 -10.23 -7.34
C ASN A 170 12.53 -9.61 -6.25
N GLN A 171 11.62 -8.70 -6.63
CA GLN A 171 10.57 -8.23 -5.71
C GLN A 171 9.58 -9.37 -5.45
N GLN A 172 9.65 -9.98 -4.27
CA GLN A 172 8.85 -11.17 -3.96
C GLN A 172 7.42 -10.81 -3.55
N LEU A 173 7.25 -10.08 -2.45
CA LEU A 173 5.94 -9.61 -1.97
C LEU A 173 5.65 -8.17 -2.43
N ILE A 174 4.40 -7.85 -2.77
CA ILE A 174 3.96 -6.50 -3.12
C ILE A 174 2.77 -6.08 -2.27
N PHE A 175 2.82 -4.87 -1.72
CA PHE A 175 1.75 -4.29 -0.91
C PHE A 175 0.77 -3.52 -1.79
N ALA A 176 -0.52 -3.81 -1.70
CA ALA A 176 -1.58 -3.10 -2.41
C ALA A 176 -2.61 -2.52 -1.44
N ASN A 177 -3.00 -1.26 -1.64
CA ASN A 177 -3.86 -0.56 -0.68
C ASN A 177 -5.34 -0.84 -0.99
N THR A 178 -6.03 -1.52 -0.08
CA THR A 178 -7.47 -1.85 -0.19
C THR A 178 -8.31 -0.59 -0.32
N TYR A 179 -7.96 0.49 0.38
CA TYR A 179 -8.64 1.79 0.26
C TYR A 179 -8.78 2.28 -1.19
N HIS A 180 -7.69 2.22 -1.95
CA HIS A 180 -7.69 2.71 -3.32
C HIS A 180 -8.40 1.73 -4.26
N LEU A 181 -8.21 0.42 -4.07
CA LEU A 181 -8.85 -0.62 -4.88
C LEU A 181 -10.37 -0.69 -4.67
N LEU A 182 -10.84 -0.45 -3.44
CA LEU A 182 -12.26 -0.28 -3.11
C LEU A 182 -12.89 0.89 -3.85
N LEU A 183 -12.22 2.05 -3.86
CA LEU A 183 -12.71 3.24 -4.54
C LEU A 183 -12.61 3.13 -6.06
N HIS A 184 -11.64 2.36 -6.58
CA HIS A 184 -11.52 2.04 -8.00
C HIS A 184 -10.45 0.95 -8.26
N PRO A 185 -10.75 -0.10 -9.04
CA PRO A 185 -11.97 -0.27 -9.83
C PRO A 185 -13.18 -0.81 -9.04
N GLY A 186 -13.03 -1.08 -7.74
CA GLY A 186 -13.98 -1.82 -6.92
C GLY A 186 -13.53 -3.27 -6.75
N ALA A 187 -13.73 -3.83 -5.56
CA ALA A 187 -13.29 -5.19 -5.24
C ALA A 187 -14.01 -6.26 -6.07
N ASP A 188 -15.30 -6.05 -6.39
CA ASP A 188 -16.09 -6.95 -7.25
C ASP A 188 -15.51 -7.06 -8.67
N LEU A 189 -15.09 -5.95 -9.30
CA LEU A 189 -14.47 -5.99 -10.62
C LEU A 189 -13.14 -6.76 -10.60
N ILE A 190 -12.35 -6.64 -9.52
CA ILE A 190 -11.12 -7.41 -9.34
C ILE A 190 -11.43 -8.90 -9.20
N ALA A 191 -12.49 -9.27 -8.47
CA ALA A 191 -12.95 -10.65 -8.35
C ALA A 191 -13.44 -11.22 -9.69
N GLU A 192 -14.22 -10.45 -10.47
CA GLU A 192 -14.67 -10.81 -11.82
C GLU A 192 -13.50 -11.01 -12.80
N ALA A 193 -12.44 -10.20 -12.66
CA ALA A 193 -11.17 -10.39 -13.39
C ALA A 193 -10.34 -11.60 -12.88
N GLY A 194 -10.81 -12.31 -11.85
CA GLY A 194 -10.19 -13.50 -11.29
C GLY A 194 -9.13 -13.23 -10.22
N GLY A 195 -9.27 -12.14 -9.47
CA GLY A 195 -8.39 -11.74 -8.38
C GLY A 195 -7.21 -10.86 -8.81
N ILE A 196 -6.55 -10.22 -7.85
CA ILE A 196 -5.47 -9.24 -8.07
C ILE A 196 -4.32 -9.81 -8.91
N HIS A 197 -3.99 -11.10 -8.74
CA HIS A 197 -2.94 -11.79 -9.49
C HIS A 197 -3.24 -11.81 -11.00
N LYS A 198 -4.45 -12.21 -11.41
CA LYS A 198 -4.86 -12.20 -12.81
C LYS A 198 -5.09 -10.79 -13.34
N PHE A 199 -5.71 -9.93 -12.55
CA PHE A 199 -5.95 -8.52 -12.89
C PHE A 199 -4.65 -7.75 -13.17
N THR A 200 -3.55 -8.09 -12.48
CA THR A 200 -2.22 -7.47 -12.67
C THR A 200 -1.27 -8.27 -13.59
N ASN A 201 -1.69 -9.47 -14.02
CA ASN A 201 -0.84 -10.46 -14.70
C ASN A 201 0.45 -10.79 -13.92
N ARG A 202 0.34 -10.92 -12.59
CA ARG A 202 1.42 -11.32 -11.66
C ARG A 202 0.98 -12.57 -10.90
N LEU A 203 1.17 -13.72 -11.56
CA LEU A 203 0.49 -14.98 -11.24
C LEU A 203 1.24 -15.86 -10.23
N ASP A 204 2.55 -15.70 -10.13
CA ASP A 204 3.49 -16.58 -9.42
C ASP A 204 4.24 -15.86 -8.29
N ARG A 205 3.72 -14.71 -7.84
CA ARG A 205 4.29 -13.91 -6.77
C ARG A 205 3.22 -13.30 -5.86
N PRO A 206 3.43 -13.26 -4.53
CA PRO A 206 2.38 -12.89 -3.59
C PRO A 206 2.07 -11.40 -3.49
N PHE A 207 0.85 -11.10 -3.05
CA PHE A 207 0.42 -9.77 -2.61
C PHE A 207 0.06 -9.75 -1.12
N ILE A 208 0.26 -8.60 -0.48
CA ILE A 208 -0.30 -8.25 0.84
C ILE A 208 -1.23 -7.05 0.69
N THR A 209 -2.38 -7.05 1.37
CA THR A 209 -3.31 -5.91 1.36
C THR A 209 -3.60 -5.38 2.75
N ASP A 210 -3.60 -4.05 2.87
CA ASP A 210 -4.03 -3.37 4.09
C ASP A 210 -5.54 -3.40 4.30
N SER A 211 -5.99 -2.91 5.45
CA SER A 211 -7.41 -2.74 5.79
C SER A 211 -8.11 -1.59 5.06
N GLY A 212 -7.32 -0.68 4.46
CA GLY A 212 -7.76 0.63 3.99
C GLY A 212 -8.01 1.67 5.10
N GLY A 213 -7.97 1.29 6.38
CA GLY A 213 -8.22 2.19 7.52
C GLY A 213 -7.15 3.28 7.62
N PHE A 214 -5.87 2.92 7.51
CA PHE A 214 -4.75 3.87 7.58
C PHE A 214 -4.92 5.06 6.62
N GLN A 215 -5.35 4.84 5.37
CA GLN A 215 -5.51 5.93 4.40
C GLN A 215 -6.67 6.84 4.78
N VAL A 216 -7.78 6.29 5.26
CA VAL A 216 -8.92 7.05 5.80
C VAL A 216 -8.44 8.01 6.89
N PHE A 217 -7.72 7.51 7.90
CA PHE A 217 -7.21 8.35 9.00
C PHE A 217 -6.15 9.37 8.51
N SER A 218 -5.23 8.97 7.63
CA SER A 218 -4.18 9.86 7.12
C SER A 218 -4.71 11.01 6.25
N LEU A 219 -5.88 10.86 5.64
CA LEU A 219 -6.57 11.93 4.90
C LEU A 219 -7.33 12.88 5.84
N ALA A 220 -7.76 12.41 7.02
CA ALA A 220 -8.47 13.21 8.01
C ALA A 220 -7.54 14.02 8.92
N TYR A 221 -6.50 13.37 9.46
CA TYR A 221 -5.57 13.97 10.42
C TYR A 221 -4.31 14.53 9.75
N GLY A 222 -4.01 14.09 8.52
CA GLY A 222 -2.70 14.26 7.90
C GLY A 222 -1.87 12.98 8.04
N SER A 223 -0.82 12.82 7.23
CA SER A 223 0.04 11.65 7.39
C SER A 223 0.89 11.80 8.65
N VAL A 224 1.02 10.74 9.45
CA VAL A 224 1.88 10.72 10.64
C VAL A 224 3.32 11.15 10.30
N HIS A 225 3.83 10.80 9.11
CA HIS A 225 5.12 11.28 8.63
C HIS A 225 5.18 12.80 8.37
N GLU A 226 4.08 13.44 7.92
CA GLU A 226 4.01 14.92 7.81
C GLU A 226 4.07 15.55 9.22
N GLU A 227 3.34 15.01 10.20
CA GLU A 227 3.38 15.47 11.60
C GLU A 227 4.78 15.32 12.21
N LEU A 228 5.38 14.13 12.15
CA LEU A 228 6.74 13.86 12.65
C LEU A 228 7.81 14.75 11.97
N SER A 229 7.63 15.08 10.69
CA SER A 229 8.54 15.98 9.97
C SER A 229 8.34 17.47 10.31
N SER A 230 7.19 17.84 10.87
CA SER A 230 6.88 19.21 11.29
C SER A 230 7.12 19.38 12.79
N LYS A 231 8.39 19.61 13.14
CA LYS A 231 8.88 19.88 14.51
C LYS A 231 8.14 21.02 15.22
N GLY A 232 6.97 20.76 15.80
CA GLY A 232 6.24 21.66 16.72
C GLY A 232 5.78 23.02 16.17
N GLU A 233 6.16 23.41 14.94
CA GLU A 233 5.85 24.72 14.37
C GLU A 233 4.56 24.71 13.54
N LEU A 234 3.42 24.59 14.22
CA LEU A 234 2.16 25.19 13.75
C LEU A 234 2.22 26.73 13.85
N LYS A 235 3.26 27.32 13.25
CA LYS A 235 3.40 28.77 13.13
C LYS A 235 2.49 29.28 12.03
N ARG A 236 1.59 30.19 12.43
CA ARG A 236 0.79 31.03 11.55
C ARG A 236 1.70 31.77 10.56
N ALA A 237 1.76 31.31 9.31
CA ALA A 237 2.44 32.01 8.23
C ALA A 237 1.61 31.90 6.94
N GLY A 238 1.06 33.02 6.48
CA GLY A 238 0.34 33.08 5.21
C GLY A 238 1.30 32.95 4.03
N GLY A 239 1.26 31.81 3.32
CA GLY A 239 2.10 31.54 2.17
C GLY A 239 1.35 30.69 1.13
N LYS A 240 1.20 31.22 -0.09
CA LYS A 240 0.34 30.66 -1.15
C LYS A 240 0.75 29.24 -1.56
N SER A 241 0.03 28.24 -1.06
CA SER A 241 -0.15 26.94 -1.74
C SER A 241 -1.65 26.64 -1.85
N ARG A 242 -2.30 27.27 -2.84
CA ARG A 242 -3.67 26.92 -3.26
C ARG A 242 -3.56 26.01 -4.47
N HIS A 243 -4.11 24.79 -4.35
CA HIS A 243 -4.81 23.98 -5.36
C HIS A 243 -4.71 22.47 -5.05
N TYR A 244 -5.26 22.03 -3.91
CA TYR A 244 -5.94 20.71 -3.76
C TYR A 244 -6.65 20.50 -2.40
N ARG A 245 -6.34 21.31 -1.37
CA ARG A 245 -6.60 20.92 0.04
C ARG A 245 -7.95 21.35 0.67
N ASN A 246 -8.93 21.83 -0.11
CA ASN A 246 -10.23 22.33 0.41
C ASN A 246 -11.43 21.74 -0.36
N ASP A 247 -11.94 20.58 0.06
CA ASP A 247 -13.34 20.13 -0.20
C ASP A 247 -13.74 18.96 0.73
N LEU A 248 -12.77 18.14 1.16
CA LEU A 248 -12.95 17.25 2.31
C LEU A 248 -12.90 18.10 3.60
N GLY A 249 -14.07 18.56 4.04
CA GLY A 249 -14.22 19.34 5.27
C GLY A 249 -13.88 18.56 6.55
N LYS A 250 -13.97 19.21 7.71
CA LYS A 250 -13.65 18.61 9.03
C LYS A 250 -14.45 17.34 9.37
N ASP A 251 -15.55 17.08 8.67
CA ASP A 251 -16.40 15.88 8.79
C ASP A 251 -16.06 14.77 7.78
N ALA A 252 -14.84 14.76 7.22
CA ALA A 252 -14.43 13.80 6.20
C ALA A 252 -14.35 12.35 6.70
N VAL A 253 -14.10 12.14 8.00
CA VAL A 253 -13.99 10.84 8.66
C VAL A 253 -14.66 10.87 10.04
N LYS A 254 -15.38 9.80 10.38
CA LYS A 254 -15.95 9.57 11.71
C LYS A 254 -15.73 8.13 12.13
N VAL A 255 -15.10 7.93 13.28
CA VAL A 255 -14.87 6.62 13.88
C VAL A 255 -15.97 6.28 14.88
N SER A 256 -16.30 5.00 15.01
CA SER A 256 -17.31 4.45 15.91
C SER A 256 -16.96 3.00 16.25
N GLU A 257 -17.67 2.34 17.16
CA GLU A 257 -17.45 0.90 17.41
C GLU A 257 -17.81 0.03 16.18
N GLU A 258 -18.78 0.46 15.36
CA GLU A 258 -19.21 -0.26 14.15
C GLU A 258 -18.09 -0.32 13.10
N GLY A 259 -17.41 0.81 12.89
CA GLY A 259 -16.39 0.99 11.86
C GLY A 259 -15.99 2.46 11.65
N ALA A 260 -15.25 2.72 10.58
CA ALA A 260 -14.83 4.04 10.13
C ALA A 260 -15.66 4.52 8.93
N TYR A 261 -16.46 5.57 9.13
CA TYR A 261 -17.13 6.27 8.03
C TYR A 261 -16.15 7.24 7.36
N PHE A 262 -16.17 7.31 6.04
CA PHE A 262 -15.38 8.29 5.29
C PHE A 262 -16.08 8.77 4.00
N ARG A 263 -15.57 9.85 3.42
CA ARG A 263 -15.95 10.31 2.07
C ARG A 263 -14.83 10.04 1.07
N SER A 264 -15.19 9.42 -0.05
CA SER A 264 -14.32 9.22 -1.20
C SER A 264 -13.73 10.55 -1.69
N TYR A 265 -12.41 10.59 -1.83
CA TYR A 265 -11.71 11.74 -2.42
C TYR A 265 -11.91 11.87 -3.94
N ARG A 266 -12.52 10.86 -4.59
CA ARG A 266 -12.71 10.82 -6.05
C ARG A 266 -14.01 11.50 -6.49
N ASP A 267 -15.08 11.29 -5.73
CA ASP A 267 -16.45 11.64 -6.11
C ASP A 267 -17.34 12.09 -4.92
N GLY A 268 -16.79 12.13 -3.69
CA GLY A 268 -17.52 12.56 -2.48
C GLY A 268 -18.53 11.55 -1.93
N SER A 269 -18.65 10.36 -2.54
CA SER A 269 -19.50 9.26 -2.07
C SER A 269 -19.12 8.82 -0.65
N LYS A 270 -20.12 8.40 0.14
CA LYS A 270 -19.93 7.99 1.53
C LYS A 270 -19.72 6.49 1.63
N PHE A 271 -18.72 6.08 2.40
CA PHE A 271 -18.41 4.69 2.70
C PHE A 271 -18.38 4.47 4.21
N LEU A 272 -18.62 3.22 4.62
CA LEU A 272 -18.36 2.69 5.95
C LEU A 272 -17.45 1.47 5.79
N LEU A 273 -16.26 1.51 6.38
CA LEU A 273 -15.42 0.34 6.56
C LEU A 273 -15.71 -0.25 7.94
N THR A 274 -16.28 -1.43 7.97
CA THR A 274 -16.36 -2.27 9.17
C THR A 274 -15.28 -3.34 9.08
N PRO A 275 -14.85 -3.94 10.21
CA PRO A 275 -13.99 -5.11 10.23
C PRO A 275 -14.40 -6.22 9.26
N GLU A 276 -15.70 -6.45 9.09
CA GLU A 276 -16.26 -7.47 8.21
C GLU A 276 -16.22 -7.02 6.74
N SER A 277 -16.64 -5.79 6.43
CA SER A 277 -16.69 -5.30 5.04
C SER A 277 -15.29 -5.15 4.43
N THR A 278 -14.30 -4.77 5.24
CA THR A 278 -12.88 -4.76 4.85
C THR A 278 -12.40 -6.17 4.51
N VAL A 279 -12.66 -7.18 5.37
CA VAL A 279 -12.26 -8.56 5.10
C VAL A 279 -12.93 -9.09 3.83
N GLN A 280 -14.24 -8.89 3.67
CA GLN A 280 -14.97 -9.29 2.46
C GLN A 280 -14.41 -8.64 1.17
N ALA A 281 -13.97 -7.38 1.25
CA ALA A 281 -13.29 -6.71 0.14
C ALA A 281 -11.92 -7.33 -0.16
N GLN A 282 -11.11 -7.61 0.87
CA GLN A 282 -9.82 -8.29 0.72
C GLN A 282 -9.97 -9.72 0.20
N LYS A 283 -11.08 -10.42 0.53
CA LYS A 283 -11.44 -11.72 -0.04
C LYS A 283 -11.67 -11.63 -1.56
N LYS A 284 -12.44 -10.64 -2.00
CA LYS A 284 -12.69 -10.35 -3.42
C LYS A 284 -11.42 -9.93 -4.19
N ILE A 285 -10.55 -9.15 -3.55
CA ILE A 285 -9.25 -8.77 -4.12
C ILE A 285 -8.33 -10.00 -4.25
N GLY A 286 -8.36 -10.92 -3.28
CA GLY A 286 -7.68 -12.22 -3.36
C GLY A 286 -6.15 -12.14 -3.26
N ALA A 287 -5.62 -11.31 -2.35
CA ALA A 287 -4.19 -11.24 -2.02
C ALA A 287 -3.80 -12.27 -0.96
N ASP A 288 -2.61 -12.87 -1.04
CA ASP A 288 -2.15 -13.94 -0.15
C ASP A 288 -2.16 -13.61 1.34
N ILE A 289 -1.88 -12.35 1.71
CA ILE A 289 -1.84 -11.87 3.10
C ILE A 289 -2.76 -10.67 3.24
N ILE A 290 -3.57 -10.63 4.30
CA ILE A 290 -4.53 -9.54 4.56
C ILE A 290 -4.37 -8.98 5.97
N ILE A 291 -4.48 -7.65 6.11
CA ILE A 291 -4.41 -6.94 7.40
C ILE A 291 -5.84 -6.57 7.85
N PRO A 292 -6.29 -6.93 9.06
CA PRO A 292 -7.61 -6.59 9.59
C PRO A 292 -7.78 -5.08 9.83
N LEU A 293 -9.03 -4.63 9.99
CA LEU A 293 -9.28 -3.21 10.27
C LEU A 293 -8.81 -2.82 11.68
N ASP A 294 -8.01 -1.77 11.71
CA ASP A 294 -7.38 -1.18 12.88
C ASP A 294 -7.68 0.33 12.96
N GLU A 295 -7.56 0.96 14.14
CA GLU A 295 -7.66 2.42 14.28
C GLU A 295 -6.26 3.04 14.37
N LEU A 296 -6.00 4.08 13.57
CA LEU A 296 -4.77 4.86 13.64
C LEU A 296 -5.03 6.24 14.28
N PRO A 297 -4.80 6.40 15.60
CA PRO A 297 -4.80 7.71 16.22
C PRO A 297 -3.59 8.56 15.76
N PRO A 298 -3.70 9.92 15.78
CA PRO A 298 -2.57 10.82 15.54
C PRO A 298 -1.43 10.61 16.56
N TYR A 299 -0.22 11.05 16.19
CA TYR A 299 0.98 10.81 17.02
C TYR A 299 0.89 11.44 18.42
N HIS A 300 0.42 12.69 18.47
CA HIS A 300 0.20 13.43 19.71
C HIS A 300 -1.25 13.29 20.16
N ILE A 301 -1.50 12.31 21.02
CA ILE A 301 -2.82 12.01 21.56
C ILE A 301 -2.75 11.80 23.08
N ASP A 302 -3.86 12.05 23.78
CA ASP A 302 -3.99 11.75 25.20
C ASP A 302 -3.97 10.23 25.45
N ARG A 303 -3.38 9.80 26.58
CA ARG A 303 -3.23 8.38 26.94
C ARG A 303 -4.58 7.67 27.03
N GLN A 304 -5.64 8.31 27.54
CA GLN A 304 -6.97 7.69 27.65
C GLN A 304 -7.56 7.41 26.28
N VAL A 305 -7.43 8.34 25.33
CA VAL A 305 -7.91 8.14 23.96
C VAL A 305 -7.07 7.10 23.22
N LEU A 306 -5.76 7.00 23.51
CA LEU A 306 -4.91 5.92 23.01
C LEU A 306 -5.36 4.55 23.55
N VAL A 307 -5.70 4.44 24.85
CA VAL A 307 -6.28 3.22 25.45
C VAL A 307 -7.58 2.83 24.74
N GLU A 308 -8.52 3.77 24.58
CA GLU A 308 -9.79 3.53 23.88
C GLU A 308 -9.59 3.06 22.44
N SER A 309 -8.55 3.57 21.76
CA SER A 309 -8.23 3.24 20.37
C SER A 309 -7.55 1.87 20.22
N VAL A 310 -6.64 1.52 21.14
CA VAL A 310 -6.06 0.16 21.23
C VAL A 310 -7.15 -0.87 21.52
N ASP A 311 -8.00 -0.60 22.51
CA ASP A 311 -9.09 -1.51 22.89
C ASP A 311 -10.11 -1.68 21.76
N ARG A 312 -10.36 -0.63 20.96
CA ARG A 312 -11.23 -0.71 19.77
C ARG A 312 -10.58 -1.49 18.65
N SER A 313 -9.30 -1.26 18.37
CA SER A 313 -8.52 -2.03 17.40
C SER A 313 -8.55 -3.52 17.75
N HIS A 314 -8.33 -3.88 19.01
CA HIS A 314 -8.42 -5.26 19.49
C HIS A 314 -9.80 -5.93 19.27
N ARG A 315 -10.91 -5.18 19.41
CA ARG A 315 -12.26 -5.69 19.10
C ARG A 315 -12.51 -5.77 17.59
N TRP A 316 -12.00 -4.82 16.82
CA TRP A 316 -12.10 -4.81 15.37
C TRP A 316 -11.29 -5.94 14.74
N GLU A 317 -10.05 -6.14 15.14
CA GLU A 317 -9.18 -7.21 14.63
C GLU A 317 -9.75 -8.59 14.93
N ALA A 318 -10.31 -8.79 16.13
CA ALA A 318 -10.96 -10.05 16.49
C ALA A 318 -12.25 -10.29 15.65
N ARG A 319 -13.07 -9.25 15.39
CA ARG A 319 -14.20 -9.31 14.44
C ARG A 319 -13.76 -9.63 13.01
N SER A 320 -12.69 -9.00 12.52
CA SER A 320 -12.09 -9.31 11.21
C SER A 320 -11.61 -10.76 11.15
N LEU A 321 -10.99 -11.28 12.21
CA LEU A 321 -10.55 -12.68 12.28
C LEU A 321 -11.75 -13.64 12.28
N GLN A 322 -12.82 -13.34 13.03
CA GLN A 322 -14.06 -14.12 12.98
C GLN A 322 -14.70 -14.13 11.59
N GLU A 323 -14.75 -13.00 10.89
CA GLU A 323 -15.23 -12.94 9.50
C GLU A 323 -14.34 -13.75 8.56
N HIS A 324 -13.02 -13.65 8.72
CA HIS A 324 -12.05 -14.38 7.92
C HIS A 324 -12.17 -15.91 8.09
N LEU A 325 -12.38 -16.39 9.33
CA LEU A 325 -12.50 -17.81 9.62
C LEU A 325 -13.80 -18.44 9.08
N LYS A 326 -14.83 -17.65 8.74
CA LYS A 326 -16.02 -18.15 8.02
C LYS A 326 -15.66 -18.65 6.62
N ASN A 327 -14.66 -18.05 5.97
CA ASN A 327 -14.16 -18.48 4.66
C ASN A 327 -12.72 -17.98 4.42
N ILE A 328 -11.74 -18.86 4.65
CA ILE A 328 -10.31 -18.50 4.66
C ILE A 328 -9.75 -18.24 3.25
N THR A 329 -10.33 -18.82 2.19
CA THR A 329 -9.94 -18.57 0.77
C THR A 329 -8.43 -18.65 0.48
N GLN A 330 -7.67 -19.45 1.22
CA GLN A 330 -6.20 -19.55 1.16
C GLN A 330 -5.44 -18.23 1.38
N GLN A 331 -6.03 -17.29 2.12
CA GLN A 331 -5.36 -16.05 2.51
C GLN A 331 -4.96 -16.15 3.97
N ALA A 332 -3.78 -15.65 4.33
CA ALA A 332 -3.32 -15.51 5.71
C ALA A 332 -3.75 -14.15 6.29
N MET A 333 -4.00 -14.07 7.59
CA MET A 333 -4.30 -12.80 8.28
C MET A 333 -3.22 -12.46 9.31
N TYR A 334 -2.65 -11.26 9.25
CA TYR A 334 -1.73 -10.76 10.28
C TYR A 334 -2.43 -9.69 11.13
N CYS A 335 -2.40 -9.82 12.46
CA CYS A 335 -2.89 -8.76 13.35
C CYS A 335 -2.01 -7.50 13.28
N VAL A 336 -2.44 -6.37 13.85
CA VAL A 336 -1.64 -5.15 13.95
C VAL A 336 -1.41 -4.77 15.42
N VAL A 337 -0.21 -5.03 15.92
CA VAL A 337 0.16 -4.55 17.26
C VAL A 337 0.21 -3.03 17.24
N HIS A 338 -0.71 -2.43 18.01
CA HIS A 338 -0.80 -1.00 18.33
C HIS A 338 -0.36 -0.69 19.77
N GLY A 339 -0.36 0.60 20.14
CA GLY A 339 0.02 1.09 21.48
C GLY A 339 0.92 2.34 21.48
N GLY A 340 1.23 2.92 20.33
CA GLY A 340 2.14 4.08 20.26
C GLY A 340 3.55 3.74 20.77
N ILE A 341 4.15 4.62 21.56
CA ILE A 341 5.39 4.35 22.33
C ILE A 341 5.11 3.84 23.76
N ASP A 342 3.85 3.54 24.07
CA ASP A 342 3.41 3.16 25.42
C ASP A 342 3.65 1.67 25.67
N ARG A 343 4.65 1.36 26.50
CA ARG A 343 5.05 -0.03 26.77
C ARG A 343 3.92 -0.86 27.37
N GLU A 344 3.11 -0.31 28.27
CA GLU A 344 1.98 -1.04 28.87
C GLU A 344 0.95 -1.47 27.80
N LEU A 345 0.57 -0.55 26.93
CA LEU A 345 -0.40 -0.82 25.86
C LEU A 345 0.18 -1.76 24.80
N ARG A 346 1.47 -1.61 24.47
CA ARG A 346 2.19 -2.52 23.59
C ARG A 346 2.27 -3.94 24.16
N THR A 347 2.54 -4.11 25.47
CA THR A 347 2.53 -5.43 26.13
C THR A 347 1.15 -6.06 26.02
N LYS A 348 0.10 -5.36 26.49
CA LYS A 348 -1.30 -5.82 26.40
C LYS A 348 -1.68 -6.21 24.97
N SER A 349 -1.21 -5.44 23.99
CA SER A 349 -1.48 -5.66 22.57
C SER A 349 -0.76 -6.88 22.00
N VAL A 350 0.50 -7.10 22.35
CA VAL A 350 1.22 -8.35 22.03
C VAL A 350 0.52 -9.54 22.70
N GLU A 351 0.32 -9.51 24.02
CA GLU A 351 -0.30 -10.61 24.77
C GLU A 351 -1.68 -11.00 24.22
N TYR A 352 -2.56 -10.02 24.01
CA TYR A 352 -3.91 -10.27 23.49
C TYR A 352 -3.87 -10.80 22.06
N LEU A 353 -3.26 -10.08 21.11
CA LEU A 353 -3.33 -10.45 19.69
C LEU A 353 -2.57 -11.75 19.39
N THR A 354 -1.47 -12.01 20.10
CA THR A 354 -0.72 -13.27 19.93
C THR A 354 -1.42 -14.49 20.55
N SER A 355 -2.38 -14.29 21.45
CA SER A 355 -3.24 -15.35 21.98
C SER A 355 -4.35 -15.80 21.01
N LEU A 356 -4.60 -15.02 19.95
CA LEU A 356 -5.63 -15.30 18.93
C LEU A 356 -5.03 -16.00 17.68
N PRO A 357 -5.85 -16.72 16.88
CA PRO A 357 -5.36 -17.55 15.77
C PRO A 357 -5.02 -16.76 14.49
N PHE A 358 -4.21 -15.70 14.61
CA PHE A 358 -3.61 -15.00 13.47
C PHE A 358 -2.40 -15.76 12.91
N ASP A 359 -2.17 -15.68 11.59
CA ASP A 359 -1.08 -16.36 10.91
C ASP A 359 0.28 -15.63 11.02
N GLY A 360 0.25 -14.34 11.36
CA GLY A 360 1.44 -13.49 11.53
C GLY A 360 1.13 -12.19 12.28
N TYR A 361 2.16 -11.37 12.47
CA TYR A 361 2.10 -10.18 13.32
C TYR A 361 2.65 -8.95 12.60
N ALA A 362 1.79 -7.99 12.28
CA ALA A 362 2.19 -6.67 11.82
C ALA A 362 2.39 -5.72 13.02
N ILE A 363 3.26 -4.73 12.83
CA ILE A 363 3.62 -3.73 13.83
C ILE A 363 3.32 -2.37 13.21
N GLY A 364 2.29 -1.71 13.75
CA GLY A 364 1.75 -0.45 13.25
C GLY A 364 1.62 0.61 14.34
N GLY A 365 0.78 1.61 14.05
CA GLY A 365 0.50 2.71 14.97
C GLY A 365 1.55 3.82 14.95
N SER A 366 1.57 4.63 16.00
CA SER A 366 2.68 5.52 16.29
C SER A 366 3.92 4.68 16.67
N LEU A 367 5.04 4.94 15.99
CA LEU A 367 6.31 4.20 16.12
C LEU A 367 7.46 5.07 16.66
N GLY A 368 7.10 6.19 17.33
CA GLY A 368 8.06 7.16 17.86
C GLY A 368 8.44 8.29 16.88
N ASN A 369 9.03 9.35 17.41
CA ASN A 369 9.47 10.54 16.67
C ASN A 369 10.85 10.37 16.03
N GLY A 370 10.99 9.30 15.24
CA GLY A 370 12.19 8.98 14.47
C GLY A 370 12.90 7.70 14.92
N LYS A 371 14.10 7.52 14.37
CA LYS A 371 14.77 6.21 14.32
C LYS A 371 15.21 5.68 15.69
N GLN A 372 15.57 6.55 16.63
CA GLN A 372 15.99 6.13 17.97
C GLN A 372 14.81 5.63 18.83
N GLU A 373 13.65 6.28 18.79
CA GLU A 373 12.46 5.81 19.51
C GLU A 373 11.92 4.51 18.90
N LEU A 374 11.91 4.38 17.57
CA LEU A 374 11.59 3.11 16.88
C LEU A 374 12.53 1.98 17.32
N LYS A 375 13.83 2.27 17.39
CA LYS A 375 14.87 1.33 17.83
C LYS A 375 14.63 0.85 19.26
N GLU A 376 14.39 1.77 20.19
CA GLU A 376 14.11 1.47 21.60
C GLU A 376 12.79 0.73 21.82
N LEU A 377 11.75 1.07 21.04
CA LEU A 377 10.48 0.36 21.04
C LEU A 377 10.66 -1.09 20.58
N LEU A 378 11.37 -1.32 19.48
CA LEU A 378 11.63 -2.66 18.96
C LEU A 378 12.58 -3.47 19.85
N ASP A 379 13.63 -2.86 20.44
CA ASP A 379 14.53 -3.52 21.39
C ASP A 379 13.78 -4.12 22.58
N TRP A 380 12.77 -3.41 23.07
CA TRP A 380 11.96 -3.83 24.20
C TRP A 380 10.78 -4.75 23.80
N MET A 381 10.11 -4.50 22.66
CA MET A 381 8.89 -5.20 22.26
C MET A 381 9.15 -6.56 21.61
N MET A 382 10.24 -6.71 20.86
CA MET A 382 10.48 -7.94 20.08
C MET A 382 10.70 -9.20 20.94
N PRO A 383 11.41 -9.15 22.09
CA PRO A 383 11.51 -10.28 23.01
C PRO A 383 10.17 -10.86 23.48
N LEU A 384 9.11 -10.05 23.60
CA LEU A 384 7.77 -10.48 24.04
C LEU A 384 7.11 -11.51 23.10
N PHE A 385 7.58 -11.62 21.85
CA PHE A 385 7.15 -12.64 20.88
C PHE A 385 7.94 -13.95 20.98
N ASP A 386 8.97 -14.01 21.82
CA ASP A 386 9.89 -15.14 21.98
C ASP A 386 9.92 -15.70 23.42
N GLU A 387 9.40 -14.97 24.42
CA GLU A 387 9.36 -15.36 25.84
C GLU A 387 8.44 -16.56 26.14
N ASP A 388 7.26 -16.64 25.50
CA ASP A 388 6.26 -17.67 25.80
C ASP A 388 6.39 -18.89 24.89
N SER A 389 7.11 -19.90 25.36
CA SER A 389 7.24 -21.20 24.67
C SER A 389 5.95 -22.04 24.63
N SER A 390 4.90 -21.69 25.39
CA SER A 390 3.62 -22.41 25.34
C SER A 390 2.75 -22.02 24.15
N THR A 391 3.07 -20.91 23.48
CA THR A 391 2.37 -20.43 22.28
C THR A 391 3.33 -20.31 21.10
N ASN A 392 2.86 -20.64 19.89
CA ASN A 392 3.72 -20.62 18.68
C ASN A 392 3.94 -19.19 18.12
N ARG A 393 4.28 -18.22 18.98
CA ARG A 393 4.51 -16.82 18.60
C ARG A 393 5.81 -16.67 17.81
N ARG A 394 6.87 -17.31 18.28
CA ARG A 394 8.19 -17.31 17.63
C ARG A 394 8.14 -17.88 16.21
N GLY A 395 7.33 -18.91 15.97
CA GLY A 395 7.15 -19.53 14.66
C GLY A 395 6.34 -18.74 13.64
N LYS A 396 5.96 -17.48 13.93
CA LYS A 396 5.17 -16.62 13.04
C LYS A 396 5.98 -15.40 12.54
N PRO A 397 5.67 -14.90 11.32
CA PRO A 397 6.39 -13.79 10.72
C PRO A 397 5.97 -12.44 11.29
N ARG A 398 6.91 -11.49 11.31
CA ARG A 398 6.82 -10.14 11.88
C ARG A 398 7.00 -9.10 10.77
N HIS A 399 6.00 -8.24 10.57
CA HIS A 399 5.94 -7.24 9.51
C HIS A 399 5.94 -5.82 10.06
N LEU A 400 6.89 -4.96 9.68
CA LEU A 400 6.91 -3.55 10.11
C LEU A 400 6.28 -2.66 9.04
N LEU A 401 5.17 -1.99 9.40
CA LEU A 401 4.35 -1.23 8.48
C LEU A 401 4.93 0.17 8.17
N GLY A 402 4.99 0.51 6.88
CA GLY A 402 5.20 1.85 6.33
C GLY A 402 6.62 2.43 6.37
N ILE A 403 7.57 1.79 7.06
CA ILE A 403 8.95 2.26 7.24
C ILE A 403 9.94 1.26 6.66
N ALA A 404 10.66 1.65 5.60
CA ALA A 404 11.72 0.85 4.99
C ALA A 404 12.76 1.69 4.22
N ASP A 405 13.32 2.74 4.84
CA ASP A 405 14.61 3.28 4.40
C ASP A 405 15.77 2.42 4.96
N GLU A 406 16.95 2.47 4.33
CA GLU A 406 18.07 1.55 4.64
C GLU A 406 18.43 1.51 6.13
N GLU A 407 18.54 2.65 6.79
CA GLU A 407 18.92 2.71 8.21
C GLU A 407 17.83 2.10 9.10
N SER A 408 16.56 2.35 8.78
CA SER A 408 15.43 1.73 9.49
C SER A 408 15.37 0.23 9.26
N ILE A 409 15.71 -0.25 8.06
CA ILE A 409 15.85 -1.70 7.76
C ILE A 409 16.94 -2.32 8.62
N ARG A 410 18.16 -1.76 8.59
CA ARG A 410 19.29 -2.29 9.38
C ARG A 410 18.99 -2.28 10.89
N ASN A 411 18.26 -1.29 11.39
CA ASN A 411 17.83 -1.25 12.79
C ASN A 411 16.70 -2.26 13.12
N ALA A 412 15.73 -2.44 12.22
CA ALA A 412 14.56 -3.30 12.45
C ALA A 412 14.90 -4.79 12.33
N VAL A 413 15.71 -5.17 11.34
CA VAL A 413 16.07 -6.57 11.06
C VAL A 413 16.84 -7.20 12.22
N VAL A 414 17.83 -6.51 12.80
CA VAL A 414 18.59 -7.03 13.96
C VAL A 414 17.74 -7.18 15.23
N ARG A 415 16.50 -6.69 15.21
CA ARG A 415 15.50 -6.85 16.28
C ARG A 415 14.46 -7.93 15.94
N GLY A 416 14.60 -8.62 14.80
CA GLY A 416 13.75 -9.76 14.42
C GLY A 416 12.55 -9.42 13.54
N ILE A 417 12.58 -8.30 12.82
CA ILE A 417 11.59 -8.00 11.77
C ILE A 417 11.93 -8.76 10.49
N ASP A 418 10.95 -9.52 9.96
CA ASP A 418 11.14 -10.39 8.79
C ASP A 418 10.67 -9.73 7.48
N THR A 419 9.75 -8.77 7.52
CA THR A 419 9.32 -8.03 6.32
C THR A 419 8.99 -6.58 6.60
N MET A 420 9.21 -5.70 5.62
CA MET A 420 9.06 -4.24 5.79
C MET A 420 8.56 -3.59 4.50
N ASP A 421 7.47 -2.81 4.56
CA ASP A 421 6.96 -2.09 3.38
C ASP A 421 7.37 -0.61 3.35
N SER A 422 7.54 -0.07 2.13
CA SER A 422 7.49 1.37 1.95
C SER A 422 7.25 1.79 0.50
N CYS A 423 6.81 3.04 0.31
CA CYS A 423 6.89 3.71 -0.98
C CYS A 423 8.24 4.43 -1.22
N TYR A 424 9.16 4.40 -0.25
CA TYR A 424 10.41 5.19 -0.25
C TYR A 424 11.22 5.11 -1.56
N PRO A 425 11.58 3.94 -2.13
CA PRO A 425 12.48 3.86 -3.29
C PRO A 425 11.85 4.47 -4.54
N THR A 426 10.57 4.19 -4.82
CA THR A 426 9.84 4.78 -5.96
C THR A 426 9.54 6.26 -5.73
N ARG A 427 9.31 6.68 -4.48
CA ARG A 427 9.11 8.09 -4.12
C ARG A 427 10.37 8.90 -4.38
N VAL A 428 11.52 8.48 -3.90
CA VAL A 428 12.77 9.24 -4.07
C VAL A 428 13.27 9.17 -5.53
N ALA A 429 12.98 8.09 -6.26
CA ALA A 429 13.20 7.99 -7.72
C ALA A 429 12.48 9.11 -8.49
N ARG A 430 11.18 9.35 -8.23
CA ARG A 430 10.41 10.44 -8.87
C ARG A 430 11.06 11.82 -8.69
N HIS A 431 11.73 12.03 -7.55
CA HIS A 431 12.42 13.29 -7.27
C HIS A 431 13.85 13.35 -7.83
N GLY A 432 14.38 12.27 -8.43
CA GLY A 432 15.73 12.19 -8.98
C GLY A 432 16.79 11.86 -7.93
N THR A 433 16.43 11.05 -6.93
CA THR A 433 17.38 10.42 -6.02
C THR A 433 17.54 8.96 -6.42
N ILE A 434 18.79 8.55 -6.62
CA ILE A 434 19.16 7.18 -6.92
C ILE A 434 19.83 6.59 -5.68
N LEU A 435 19.42 5.39 -5.29
CA LEU A 435 20.01 4.65 -4.16
C LEU A 435 21.25 3.90 -4.67
N THR A 436 22.35 3.95 -3.92
CA THR A 436 23.60 3.26 -4.27
C THR A 436 24.28 2.81 -2.99
N MET A 437 25.14 1.78 -3.05
CA MET A 437 25.87 1.25 -1.90
C MET A 437 26.88 2.23 -1.29
N GLU A 438 27.30 3.26 -2.04
CA GLU A 438 28.12 4.38 -1.54
C GLU A 438 27.28 5.54 -0.96
N GLY A 439 25.96 5.37 -0.88
CA GLY A 439 25.00 6.38 -0.43
C GLY A 439 24.25 7.08 -1.56
N SER A 440 23.08 7.64 -1.26
CA SER A 440 22.15 8.12 -2.29
C SER A 440 22.69 9.32 -3.08
N ILE A 441 22.57 9.30 -4.42
CA ILE A 441 22.99 10.38 -5.30
C ILE A 441 21.80 11.16 -5.87
N LYS A 442 21.95 12.49 -6.01
CA LYS A 442 20.96 13.36 -6.66
C LYS A 442 21.27 13.50 -8.14
N ILE A 443 20.74 12.61 -8.99
CA ILE A 443 21.11 12.51 -10.41
C ILE A 443 20.81 13.78 -11.22
N LYS A 444 19.95 14.68 -10.70
CA LYS A 444 19.67 16.03 -11.24
C LYS A 444 20.84 17.02 -11.09
N SER A 445 21.88 16.69 -10.33
CA SER A 445 23.04 17.58 -10.11
C SER A 445 23.89 17.74 -11.37
N GLY A 446 24.30 18.98 -11.67
CA GLY A 446 25.10 19.31 -12.86
C GLY A 446 26.42 18.53 -12.97
N LYS A 447 26.96 18.00 -11.86
CA LYS A 447 28.17 17.17 -11.86
C LYS A 447 28.04 15.89 -12.71
N PHE A 448 26.82 15.40 -12.91
CA PHE A 448 26.57 14.17 -13.67
C PHE A 448 26.42 14.39 -15.19
N ALA A 449 26.37 15.65 -15.66
CA ALA A 449 26.15 15.98 -17.07
C ALA A 449 27.20 15.44 -18.06
N ARG A 450 28.37 15.03 -17.55
CA ARG A 450 29.48 14.43 -18.32
C ARG A 450 29.95 13.09 -17.75
N SER A 451 29.14 12.45 -16.91
CA SER A 451 29.43 11.11 -16.35
C SER A 451 29.09 10.02 -17.38
N PHE A 452 29.74 10.09 -18.54
CA PHE A 452 29.55 9.16 -19.66
C PHE A 452 30.11 7.77 -19.32
N GLY A 453 29.37 6.72 -19.65
CA GLY A 453 29.74 5.32 -19.37
C GLY A 453 29.74 4.91 -17.89
N ALA A 454 29.56 5.84 -16.95
CA ALA A 454 29.48 5.54 -15.52
C ALA A 454 28.10 4.98 -15.15
N LYS A 455 28.07 3.80 -14.51
CA LYS A 455 26.83 3.17 -14.03
C LYS A 455 26.16 4.05 -12.96
N LEU A 456 24.88 3.79 -12.67
CA LEU A 456 24.23 4.45 -11.54
C LEU A 456 24.85 3.99 -10.20
N ASP A 457 25.08 2.69 -10.05
CA ASP A 457 25.87 2.03 -9.02
C ASP A 457 26.75 0.97 -9.70
N GLU A 458 28.04 0.93 -9.39
CA GLU A 458 29.00 0.02 -10.04
C GLU A 458 28.73 -1.46 -9.71
N ARG A 459 28.23 -1.75 -8.51
CA ARG A 459 27.83 -3.11 -8.08
C ARG A 459 26.53 -3.58 -8.73
N CYS A 460 25.68 -2.66 -9.20
CA CYS A 460 24.35 -3.00 -9.68
C CYS A 460 24.37 -3.53 -11.11
N ASN A 461 23.58 -4.60 -11.34
CA ASN A 461 23.41 -5.26 -12.64
C ASN A 461 21.95 -5.21 -13.14
N CYS A 462 21.11 -4.31 -12.60
CA CYS A 462 19.78 -4.08 -13.16
C CYS A 462 19.85 -3.57 -14.61
N THR A 463 18.77 -3.79 -15.36
CA THR A 463 18.61 -3.33 -16.75
C THR A 463 18.96 -1.86 -16.95
N THR A 464 18.68 -0.98 -15.97
CA THR A 464 19.08 0.43 -16.06
C THR A 464 20.60 0.61 -16.04
N CYS A 465 21.31 -0.02 -15.10
CA CYS A 465 22.76 0.10 -14.95
C CYS A 465 23.54 -0.55 -16.10
N THR A 466 22.99 -1.56 -16.79
CA THR A 466 23.68 -2.22 -17.89
C THR A 466 23.49 -1.53 -19.25
N HIS A 467 22.51 -0.63 -19.39
CA HIS A 467 22.18 0.02 -20.67
C HIS A 467 22.32 1.54 -20.66
N TYR A 468 22.31 2.20 -19.50
CA TYR A 468 22.30 3.66 -19.40
C TYR A 468 23.31 4.17 -18.38
N ASP A 469 23.94 5.31 -18.70
CA ASP A 469 24.88 5.98 -17.81
C ASP A 469 24.22 7.13 -17.01
N ARG A 470 24.99 7.64 -16.03
CA ARG A 470 24.59 8.79 -15.20
C ARG A 470 24.31 10.05 -16.02
N ALA A 471 24.99 10.27 -17.15
CA ALA A 471 24.80 11.45 -17.99
C ALA A 471 23.47 11.43 -18.75
N TYR A 472 23.06 10.27 -19.27
CA TYR A 472 21.78 10.09 -19.93
C TYR A 472 20.61 10.24 -18.95
N LEU A 473 20.66 9.62 -17.77
CA LEU A 473 19.61 9.84 -16.75
C LEU A 473 19.58 11.30 -16.27
N TRP A 474 20.74 11.95 -16.08
CA TRP A 474 20.79 13.39 -15.77
C TRP A 474 20.05 14.20 -16.85
N HIS A 475 20.31 13.93 -18.13
CA HIS A 475 19.67 14.61 -19.25
C HIS A 475 18.15 14.40 -19.25
N LEU A 476 17.67 13.16 -19.14
CA LEU A 476 16.24 12.84 -19.10
C LEU A 476 15.53 13.56 -17.94
N PHE A 477 16.15 13.61 -16.76
CA PHE A 477 15.62 14.34 -15.60
C PHE A 477 15.68 15.88 -15.75
N LYS A 478 16.53 16.43 -16.63
CA LYS A 478 16.52 17.86 -16.98
C LYS A 478 15.46 18.19 -18.02
N ALA A 479 15.21 17.28 -18.96
CA ALA A 479 14.14 17.38 -19.95
C ALA A 479 12.74 17.15 -19.34
N ASN A 480 12.66 16.53 -18.16
CA ASN A 480 11.42 16.05 -17.50
C ASN A 480 10.75 14.89 -18.27
N GLU A 481 11.55 14.07 -18.95
CA GLU A 481 11.05 12.90 -19.67
C GLU A 481 10.48 11.86 -18.69
N PRO A 482 9.25 11.33 -18.89
CA PRO A 482 8.64 10.37 -17.96
C PRO A 482 9.50 9.11 -17.72
N ILE A 483 10.22 8.65 -18.76
CA ILE A 483 11.10 7.48 -18.68
C ILE A 483 12.25 7.65 -17.66
N ALA A 484 12.65 8.88 -17.33
CA ALA A 484 13.66 9.16 -16.30
C ALA A 484 13.25 8.57 -14.93
N VAL A 485 11.95 8.70 -14.61
CA VAL A 485 11.37 8.16 -13.38
C VAL A 485 11.37 6.64 -13.41
N SER A 486 11.04 6.03 -14.55
CA SER A 486 10.99 4.58 -14.70
C SER A 486 12.35 3.93 -14.50
N LEU A 487 13.39 4.44 -15.19
CA LEU A 487 14.76 3.94 -15.07
C LEU A 487 15.28 4.09 -13.62
N ALA A 488 15.01 5.22 -12.97
CA ALA A 488 15.35 5.45 -11.57
C ALA A 488 14.58 4.54 -10.60
N ALA A 489 13.29 4.26 -10.87
CA ALA A 489 12.47 3.40 -10.03
C ALA A 489 12.87 1.93 -10.15
N GLN A 490 13.17 1.44 -11.37
CA GLN A 490 13.71 0.11 -11.61
C GLN A 490 15.00 -0.12 -10.82
N HIS A 491 15.97 0.80 -10.95
CA HIS A 491 17.22 0.75 -10.20
C HIS A 491 17.01 0.78 -8.69
N ASN A 492 16.18 1.71 -8.20
CA ASN A 492 15.94 1.84 -6.77
C ASN A 492 15.21 0.64 -6.15
N ILE A 493 14.40 -0.12 -6.92
CA ILE A 493 13.83 -1.40 -6.44
C ILE A 493 14.89 -2.49 -6.39
N GLN A 494 15.71 -2.65 -7.45
CA GLN A 494 16.83 -3.62 -7.42
C GLN A 494 17.71 -3.40 -6.19
N TYR A 495 18.08 -2.15 -5.92
CA TYR A 495 18.90 -1.80 -4.76
C TYR A 495 18.30 -2.31 -3.43
N MET A 496 16.97 -2.27 -3.24
CA MET A 496 16.35 -2.79 -2.01
C MET A 496 16.39 -4.32 -1.92
N SER A 497 16.20 -5.00 -3.06
CA SER A 497 16.29 -6.46 -3.14
C SER A 497 17.72 -6.94 -2.88
N ASP A 498 18.71 -6.26 -3.45
CA ASP A 498 20.13 -6.50 -3.25
C ASP A 498 20.51 -6.24 -1.78
N LEU A 499 20.09 -5.11 -1.19
CA LEU A 499 20.27 -4.79 0.23
C LEU A 499 19.71 -5.88 1.15
N MET A 500 18.49 -6.35 0.90
CA MET A 500 17.89 -7.43 1.69
C MET A 500 18.61 -8.77 1.48
N SER A 501 19.21 -9.00 0.31
CA SER A 501 20.02 -10.19 0.05
C SER A 501 21.37 -10.15 0.77
N ASP A 502 22.05 -9.00 0.76
CA ASP A 502 23.27 -8.77 1.53
C ASP A 502 22.99 -8.95 3.03
N ILE A 503 21.90 -8.37 3.54
CA ILE A 503 21.47 -8.51 4.95
C ILE A 503 21.17 -9.97 5.30
N ARG A 504 20.46 -10.73 4.45
CA ARG A 504 20.26 -12.17 4.67
C ARG A 504 21.59 -12.91 4.80
N GLN A 505 22.57 -12.61 3.94
CA GLN A 505 23.90 -13.23 4.05
C GLN A 505 24.64 -12.78 5.31
N GLU A 506 24.54 -11.51 5.72
CA GLU A 506 25.12 -11.01 6.97
C GLU A 506 24.56 -11.76 8.20
N ILE A 507 23.28 -12.15 8.18
CA ILE A 507 22.66 -12.95 9.24
C ILE A 507 23.13 -14.42 9.18
N MET A 508 23.15 -15.04 7.99
CA MET A 508 23.65 -16.42 7.80
C MET A 508 25.13 -16.58 8.21
N ASP A 509 25.93 -15.52 8.07
CA ASP A 509 27.34 -15.46 8.45
C ASP A 509 27.55 -15.09 9.95
N ASP A 510 26.47 -14.97 10.74
CA ASP A 510 26.46 -14.43 12.11
C ASP A 510 27.27 -13.11 12.24
N LYS A 511 27.17 -12.20 11.25
CA LYS A 511 27.83 -10.89 11.28
C LYS A 511 27.03 -9.85 12.08
N ILE A 512 25.71 -9.85 11.91
CA ILE A 512 24.73 -8.93 12.54
C ILE A 512 23.69 -9.66 13.36
#